data_AF-X6M1M3-F1
#
_entry.id   AF-X6M1M3-F1
#
_cell.length_a   1.000
_cell.length_b   1.000
_cell.length_c   1.000
_cell.angle_alpha   90.00
_cell.angle_beta   90.00
_cell.angle_gamma   90.00
#
_symmetry.space_group_name_H-M   'P 1'
#
loop_
_entity.id
_entity.type
_entity.pdbx_description
1 polymer ?
#
loop_
_entity_poly.entity_id
_entity_poly.type
_entity_poly.pdbx_seq_one_letter_code
_entity_poly.pdbx_strand_id
1 'polypeptide(L)'
;MQSHIDGGKTLCIHSVVIDKKYRRHKFGTQLLKKYLQTMHPKLEKDELSTIKLLAKKYLIPFYQKVGFVLKGQSRVKHGKDTWYEMAYT
;
A
#
# COMPACT_ATOMS: atom_id res chain seq x y z
N MET A 1 13.74 -9.70 4.47
CA MET A 1 12.29 -9.90 4.29
C MET A 1 11.75 -10.38 5.63
N GLN A 2 10.58 -9.91 6.08
CA GLN A 2 9.89 -10.53 7.21
C GLN A 2 9.01 -11.66 6.67
N SER A 3 8.95 -12.78 7.40
CA SER A 3 8.09 -13.91 7.08
C SER A 3 6.63 -13.52 7.27
N HIS A 4 5.75 -14.01 6.39
CA HIS A 4 4.32 -13.91 6.58
C HIS A 4 3.93 -14.58 7.92
N ILE A 5 3.12 -13.88 8.72
CA ILE A 5 2.56 -14.41 9.96
C ILE A 5 1.10 -14.76 9.66
N ASP A 6 0.78 -16.04 9.69
CA ASP A 6 -0.60 -16.48 9.49
C ASP A 6 -1.52 -15.91 10.58
N GLY A 7 -2.72 -15.46 10.20
CA GLY A 7 -3.63 -14.73 11.08
C GLY A 7 -3.20 -13.31 11.45
N GLY A 8 -2.11 -12.77 10.87
CA GLY A 8 -1.70 -11.39 11.08
C GLY A 8 -2.74 -10.39 10.56
N LYS A 9 -3.17 -9.44 11.41
CA LYS A 9 -4.17 -8.41 11.04
C LYS A 9 -3.65 -7.27 10.16
N THR A 10 -2.38 -7.30 9.77
CA THR A 10 -1.77 -6.30 8.86
C THR A 10 -1.55 -6.93 7.49
N LEU A 11 -2.24 -6.41 6.47
CA LEU A 11 -2.03 -6.83 5.09
C LEU A 11 -0.98 -5.94 4.42
N CYS A 12 0.17 -6.52 4.09
CA CYS A 12 1.26 -5.80 3.42
C CYS A 12 1.15 -5.91 1.89
N ILE A 13 1.04 -4.77 1.20
CA ILE A 13 1.18 -4.72 -0.27
C ILE A 13 2.67 -4.62 -0.59
N HIS A 14 3.22 -5.70 -1.15
CA HIS A 14 4.64 -5.78 -1.49
C HIS A 14 5.00 -5.05 -2.78
N SER A 15 4.08 -4.99 -3.75
CA SER A 15 4.37 -4.36 -5.04
C SER A 15 3.09 -3.88 -5.73
N VAL A 16 3.20 -2.73 -6.40
CA VAL A 16 2.16 -2.16 -7.28
C VAL A 16 2.84 -1.77 -8.57
N VAL A 17 2.51 -2.46 -9.67
CA VAL A 17 3.20 -2.28 -10.94
C VAL A 17 2.18 -2.03 -12.05
N ILE A 18 2.44 -0.98 -12.82
CA ILE A 18 1.77 -0.71 -14.09
C ILE A 18 2.85 -0.69 -15.17
N ASP A 19 2.64 -1.46 -16.24
CA ASP A 19 3.50 -1.44 -17.42
C ASP A 19 3.70 0.01 -17.88
N LYS A 20 4.95 0.37 -18.24
CA LYS A 20 5.32 1.72 -18.66
C LYS A 20 4.38 2.28 -19.73
N LYS A 21 3.96 1.46 -20.70
CA LYS A 21 3.06 1.88 -21.80
C LYS A 21 1.65 2.27 -21.34
N TYR A 22 1.22 1.78 -20.17
CA TYR A 22 -0.11 2.02 -19.62
C TYR A 22 -0.11 3.03 -18.45
N ARG A 23 1.03 3.61 -18.08
CA ARG A 23 1.09 4.63 -17.02
C ARG A 23 0.37 5.92 -17.45
N ARG A 24 -0.01 6.74 -16.48
CA ARG A 24 -0.73 8.03 -16.67
C ARG A 24 -2.16 7.92 -17.26
N HIS A 25 -2.66 6.72 -17.49
CA HIS A 25 -4.05 6.44 -17.91
C HIS A 25 -4.99 6.11 -16.73
N LYS A 26 -4.62 6.53 -15.50
CA LYS A 26 -5.36 6.27 -14.24
C LYS A 26 -5.51 4.79 -13.82
N PHE A 27 -4.99 3.82 -14.58
CA PHE A 27 -5.08 2.39 -14.24
C PHE A 27 -4.54 2.05 -12.84
N GLY A 28 -3.42 2.64 -12.41
CA GLY A 28 -2.89 2.40 -11.07
C GLY A 28 -3.87 2.79 -9.96
N THR A 29 -4.58 3.90 -10.14
CA THR A 29 -5.60 4.36 -9.19
C THR A 29 -6.84 3.46 -9.22
N GLN A 30 -7.29 3.06 -10.41
CA GLN A 30 -8.43 2.14 -10.55
C GLN A 30 -8.13 0.77 -9.93
N LEU A 31 -6.94 0.22 -10.20
CA LEU A 31 -6.45 -1.03 -9.64
C LEU A 31 -6.46 -1.00 -8.11
N LEU A 32 -5.84 0.04 -7.51
CA LEU A 32 -5.79 0.15 -6.04
C LEU A 32 -7.18 0.34 -5.43
N LYS A 33 -8.04 1.16 -6.03
CA LYS A 33 -9.41 1.33 -5.53
C LYS A 33 -10.17 0.01 -5.55
N LYS A 34 -10.10 -0.75 -6.63
CA LYS A 34 -10.76 -2.05 -6.74
C LYS A 34 -10.20 -3.06 -5.73
N TYR A 35 -8.87 -3.07 -5.56
CA TYR A 35 -8.21 -3.91 -4.57
C TYR A 35 -8.68 -3.58 -3.14
N LEU A 36 -8.66 -2.31 -2.75
CA LEU A 36 -9.10 -1.86 -1.43
C LEU A 36 -10.59 -2.17 -1.19
N GLN A 37 -11.46 -1.95 -2.19
CA GLN A 37 -12.87 -2.34 -2.11
C GLN A 37 -13.05 -3.84 -1.86
N THR A 38 -12.20 -4.68 -2.45
CA THR A 38 -12.25 -6.14 -2.25
C THR A 38 -11.80 -6.53 -0.85
N MET A 39 -10.88 -5.76 -0.25
CA MET A 39 -10.38 -6.01 1.10
C MET A 39 -11.24 -5.36 2.19
N HIS A 40 -12.07 -4.37 1.84
CA HIS A 40 -12.87 -3.60 2.79
C HIS A 40 -13.74 -4.45 3.74
N PRO A 41 -14.46 -5.50 3.27
CA PRO A 41 -15.25 -6.34 4.17
C PRO A 41 -14.41 -7.04 5.26
N LYS A 42 -13.12 -7.30 5.01
CA LYS A 42 -12.22 -7.88 6.02
C LYS A 42 -11.81 -6.87 7.08
N LEU A 43 -11.75 -5.58 6.73
CA LEU A 43 -11.54 -4.50 7.67
C LEU A 43 -12.78 -4.31 8.56
N GLU A 44 -13.97 -4.32 7.97
CA GLU A 44 -15.24 -4.19 8.71
C GLU A 44 -15.47 -5.34 9.69
N LYS A 45 -15.06 -6.57 9.34
CA LYS A 45 -15.17 -7.76 10.19
C LYS A 45 -14.03 -7.94 11.19
N ASP A 46 -13.10 -6.99 11.29
CA ASP A 46 -11.91 -7.06 12.15
C ASP A 46 -11.00 -8.28 11.89
N GLU A 47 -11.09 -8.87 10.69
CA GLU A 47 -10.14 -9.87 10.18
C GLU A 47 -8.81 -9.19 9.78
N LEU A 48 -8.89 -7.95 9.31
CA LEU A 48 -7.76 -7.06 9.09
C LEU A 48 -7.97 -5.79 9.91
N SER A 49 -6.89 -5.25 10.48
CA SER A 49 -6.91 -3.95 11.15
C SER A 49 -6.32 -2.85 10.28
N THR A 50 -5.42 -3.19 9.35
CA THR A 50 -4.82 -2.20 8.45
C THR A 50 -4.18 -2.84 7.22
N ILE A 51 -4.13 -2.08 6.13
CA ILE A 51 -3.38 -2.41 4.92
C ILE A 51 -2.19 -1.45 4.84
N LYS A 52 -0.97 -1.98 4.70
CA LYS A 52 0.26 -1.18 4.69
C LYS A 52 1.07 -1.37 3.42
N LEU A 53 1.80 -0.34 3.04
CA LEU A 53 2.80 -0.40 1.97
C LEU A 53 3.96 0.55 2.24
N LEU A 54 5.08 0.28 1.57
CA LEU A 54 6.20 1.20 1.51
C LEU A 54 6.16 2.00 0.21
N ALA A 55 6.34 3.31 0.32
CA ALA A 55 6.35 4.23 -0.81
C ALA A 55 7.67 5.00 -0.88
N LYS A 56 8.14 5.27 -2.10
CA LYS A 56 9.12 6.34 -2.34
C LYS A 56 8.43 7.70 -2.17
N LYS A 57 9.19 8.72 -1.76
CA LYS A 57 8.66 10.07 -1.46
C LYS A 57 7.74 10.62 -2.56
N TYR A 58 8.14 10.48 -3.83
CA TYR A 58 7.39 11.01 -4.98
C TYR A 58 6.07 10.26 -5.28
N LEU A 59 5.85 9.08 -4.69
CA LEU A 59 4.62 8.28 -4.82
C LEU A 59 3.61 8.53 -3.69
N ILE A 60 4.00 9.23 -2.62
CA ILE A 60 3.09 9.52 -1.49
C ILE A 60 1.78 10.17 -1.98
N PRO A 61 1.81 11.23 -2.83
CA PRO A 61 0.57 11.85 -3.32
C PRO A 61 -0.30 10.91 -4.16
N PHE A 62 0.31 9.90 -4.81
CA PHE A 62 -0.45 8.90 -5.57
C PHE A 62 -1.25 7.97 -4.64
N TYR A 63 -0.64 7.51 -3.55
CA TYR A 63 -1.32 6.64 -2.58
C TYR A 63 -2.34 7.39 -1.71
N GLN A 64 -2.08 8.66 -1.39
CA GLN A 64 -3.06 9.51 -0.67
C GLN A 64 -4.37 9.67 -1.45
N LYS A 65 -4.32 9.74 -2.79
CA LYS A 65 -5.53 9.84 -3.65
C LYS A 65 -6.45 8.62 -3.58
N VAL A 66 -5.97 7.50 -3.04
CA VAL A 66 -6.77 6.28 -2.85
C VAL A 66 -7.01 5.95 -1.37
N GLY A 67 -6.73 6.90 -0.48
CA GLY A 67 -7.08 6.83 0.94
C GLY A 67 -5.96 6.40 1.88
N PHE A 68 -4.73 6.16 1.39
CA PHE A 68 -3.62 5.87 2.30
C PHE A 68 -3.16 7.14 3.04
N VAL A 69 -2.84 6.98 4.31
CA VAL A 69 -2.27 8.01 5.17
C VAL A 69 -0.78 7.75 5.38
N LEU A 70 0.03 8.80 5.26
CA LEU A 70 1.47 8.76 5.55
C LEU A 70 1.68 8.56 7.06
N LYS A 71 2.40 7.51 7.46
CA LYS A 71 2.79 7.26 8.85
C LYS A 71 4.19 7.77 9.19
N GLY A 72 4.98 8.11 8.16
CA GLY A 72 6.31 8.70 8.32
C GLY A 72 7.39 7.90 7.61
N GLN A 73 8.64 8.22 7.90
CA GLN A 73 9.78 7.51 7.36
C GLN A 73 9.86 6.09 7.95
N SER A 74 9.97 5.09 7.08
CA SER A 74 10.16 3.71 7.49
C SER A 74 11.62 3.49 7.94
N ARG A 75 11.80 2.65 8.96
CA ARG A 75 13.12 2.17 9.38
C ARG A 75 13.74 1.18 8.39
N VAL A 76 12.94 0.69 7.42
CA VAL A 76 13.40 -0.24 6.40
C VAL A 76 14.41 0.44 5.47
N LYS A 77 15.67 -0.01 5.55
CA LYS A 77 16.72 0.32 4.59
C LYS A 77 16.74 -0.73 3.49
N HIS A 78 15.97 -0.51 2.43
CA HIS A 78 16.00 -1.37 1.24
C HIS A 78 16.53 -0.57 0.05
N GLY A 79 17.77 -0.84 -0.36
CA GLY A 79 18.49 -0.03 -1.33
C GLY A 79 18.99 1.31 -0.75
N LYS A 80 19.32 2.26 -1.63
CA LYS A 80 19.89 3.57 -1.25
C LYS A 80 18.84 4.61 -0.85
N ASP A 81 17.60 4.49 -1.30
CA ASP A 81 16.60 5.54 -1.05
C ASP A 81 15.73 5.26 0.17
N THR A 82 15.38 6.35 0.85
CA THR A 82 14.43 6.39 1.95
C THR A 82 13.05 5.90 1.53
N TRP A 83 12.47 5.04 2.36
CA TRP A 83 11.10 4.56 2.24
C TRP A 83 10.21 5.21 3.28
N TYR A 84 8.94 5.38 2.92
CA TYR A 84 7.91 5.92 3.79
C TYR A 84 6.82 4.88 3.98
N GLU A 85 6.36 4.72 5.23
CA GLU A 85 5.25 3.84 5.54
C GLU A 85 3.93 4.55 5.27
N MET A 86 3.06 3.90 4.51
CA MET A 86 1.70 4.34 4.22
C MET A 86 0.73 3.28 4.77
N ALA A 87 -0.37 3.71 5.36
CA ALA A 87 -1.39 2.81 5.90
C ALA A 87 -2.80 3.22 5.48
N TYR A 88 -3.65 2.23 5.27
CA TYR A 88 -5.09 2.33 5.03
C TYR A 88 -5.82 1.56 6.13
N THR A 89 -6.91 2.13 6.64
CA THR A 89 -7.74 1.59 7.73
C THR A 89 -9.19 1.84 7.36
#